data_AF-A0ABD5DEI8-F1
#
_entry.id   AF-A0ABD5DEI8-F1
#
_cell.length_a   1.000
_cell.length_b   1.000
_cell.length_c   1.000
_cell.angle_alpha   90.00
_cell.angle_beta   90.00
_cell.angle_gamma   90.00
#
_symmetry.space_group_name_H-M   'P 1'
#
loop_
_entity.id
_entity.type
_entity.pdbx_description
1 polymer ?
#
loop_
_entity_poly.entity_id
_entity_poly.type
_entity_poly.pdbx_seq_one_letter_code
_entity_poly.pdbx_strand_id
1 'polypeptide(L)'
;MTPDEKKLYALMAIAEQQQNLVNQAVKELQITKEDIQRAIAGQTHHTVSKAVNEGLQDGTAELVKTAKALGRLKNSIESASYEFSWKIITIILGIFAILMLGIIWLFSVYIKPLENISKIESLRQDGIQLDIQSCRVGEESKPCVRVMKDQCNYSKNKDLCVIDPK
;
A
#
# COMPACT_ATOMS: atom_id res chain seq x y z
N MET A 1 16.97 100.46 14.03
CA MET A 1 16.98 99.03 14.41
C MET A 1 15.98 98.32 13.53
N THR A 2 16.47 97.59 12.53
CA THR A 2 15.65 97.01 11.47
C THR A 2 14.96 95.73 11.93
N PRO A 3 13.79 95.37 11.36
CA PRO A 3 12.97 94.24 11.79
C PRO A 3 13.63 92.86 11.68
N ASP A 4 14.73 92.75 10.93
CA ASP A 4 15.41 91.47 10.67
C ASP A 4 16.32 91.02 11.82
N GLU A 5 16.91 91.93 12.60
CA GLU A 5 17.74 91.57 13.76
C GLU A 5 16.89 90.95 14.89
N LYS A 6 15.69 91.48 15.12
CA LYS A 6 14.78 90.97 16.16
C LYS A 6 14.33 89.51 15.89
N LYS A 7 14.19 89.13 14.62
CA LYS A 7 13.88 87.74 14.24
C LYS A 7 15.06 86.81 14.49
N LEU A 8 16.29 87.26 14.25
CA LEU A 8 17.49 86.44 14.47
C LEU A 8 17.70 86.12 15.96
N TYR A 9 17.54 87.11 16.84
CA TYR A 9 17.63 86.92 18.29
C TYR A 9 16.51 86.03 18.83
N ALA A 10 15.29 86.16 18.31
CA ALA A 10 14.19 85.28 18.70
C ALA A 10 14.45 83.82 18.26
N LEU A 11 14.97 83.60 17.05
CA LEU A 11 15.35 82.27 16.57
C LEU A 11 16.49 81.65 17.38
N MET A 12 17.50 82.45 17.77
CA MET A 12 18.60 81.98 18.62
C MET A 12 18.11 81.55 20.01
N ALA A 13 17.23 82.35 20.64
CA ALA A 13 16.63 82.00 21.92
C ALA A 13 15.76 80.73 21.84
N ILE A 14 15.01 80.54 20.75
CA ILE A 14 14.20 79.33 20.52
C ILE A 14 15.10 78.10 20.31
N ALA A 15 16.20 78.23 19.56
CA ALA A 15 17.14 77.14 19.32
C ALA A 15 17.86 76.71 20.61
N GLU A 16 18.27 77.67 21.44
CA GLU A 16 18.91 77.39 22.74
C GLU A 16 17.95 76.71 23.72
N GLN A 17 16.67 77.14 23.72
CA GLN A 17 15.63 76.50 24.52
C GLN A 17 15.33 75.07 24.05
N GLN A 18 15.27 74.84 22.73
CA GLN A 18 15.13 73.50 22.14
C GLN A 18 16.29 72.58 22.52
N GLN A 19 17.52 73.09 22.49
CA GLN A 19 18.71 72.28 22.79
C GLN A 19 18.75 71.85 24.27
N ASN A 20 18.31 72.72 25.18
CA ASN A 20 18.24 72.37 26.60
C ASN A 20 17.14 71.33 26.89
N LEU A 21 15.98 71.45 26.24
CA LEU A 21 14.88 70.48 26.33
C LEU A 21 15.27 69.10 25.79
N VAL A 22 15.98 69.05 24.66
CA VAL A 22 16.50 67.80 24.09
C VAL A 22 17.51 67.15 25.03
N ASN A 23 18.44 67.92 25.59
CA ASN A 23 19.43 67.41 26.54
C ASN A 23 18.79 66.86 27.83
N GLN A 24 17.71 67.49 28.29
CA GLN A 24 16.94 67.01 29.44
C GLN A 24 16.20 65.70 29.12
N ALA A 25 15.54 65.61 27.96
CA ALA A 25 14.85 64.41 27.52
C ALA A 25 15.81 63.22 27.34
N VAL A 26 17.02 63.46 26.81
CA VAL A 26 18.05 62.42 26.66
C VAL A 26 18.52 61.89 28.03
N LYS A 27 18.68 62.76 29.03
CA LYS A 27 19.05 62.33 30.40
C LYS A 27 17.95 61.49 31.05
N GLU A 28 16.70 61.88 30.92
CA GLU A 28 15.57 61.10 31.46
C GLU A 28 15.44 59.73 30.79
N LEU A 29 15.65 59.66 29.47
CA LEU A 29 15.69 58.39 28.75
C LEU A 29 16.83 57.47 29.19
N GLN A 30 18.01 58.01 29.50
CA GLN A 30 19.13 57.22 30.01
C GLN A 30 18.84 56.63 31.40
N ILE A 31 18.31 57.44 32.33
CA ILE A 31 17.95 56.99 33.68
C ILE A 31 16.87 55.89 33.59
N THR A 32 15.84 56.11 32.77
CA THR A 32 14.76 55.15 32.57
C THR A 32 15.28 53.82 32.02
N LYS A 33 16.25 53.86 31.09
CA LYS A 33 16.88 52.66 30.54
C LYS A 33 17.67 51.88 31.60
N GLU A 34 18.43 52.57 32.44
CA GLU A 34 19.21 51.93 33.50
C GLU A 34 18.31 51.29 34.57
N ASP A 35 17.22 51.96 34.97
CA ASP A 35 16.26 51.43 35.93
C ASP A 35 15.51 50.21 35.38
N ILE A 36 15.10 50.25 34.11
CA ILE A 36 14.49 49.09 33.43
C ILE A 36 15.48 47.93 33.38
N GLN A 37 16.73 48.19 33.00
CA GLN A 37 17.75 47.14 32.90
C GLN A 37 18.05 46.52 34.27
N ARG A 38 18.04 47.31 35.34
CA ARG A 38 18.25 46.85 36.72
C ARG A 38 17.06 46.06 37.27
N ALA A 39 15.84 46.49 36.99
CA ALA A 39 14.62 45.79 37.38
C ALA A 39 14.50 44.42 36.68
N ILE A 40 14.81 44.37 35.39
CA ILE A 40 14.83 43.12 34.61
C ILE A 40 15.95 42.20 35.11
N ALA A 41 17.19 42.67 35.24
CA ALA A 41 18.29 41.83 35.72
C ALA A 41 18.03 41.28 37.14
N GLY A 42 17.43 42.08 38.04
CA GLY A 42 17.12 41.66 39.41
C GLY A 42 16.03 40.58 39.52
N GLN A 43 14.99 40.64 38.67
CA GLN A 43 13.88 39.67 38.72
C GLN A 43 14.07 38.45 37.81
N THR A 44 14.84 38.58 36.72
CA THR A 44 14.84 37.59 35.63
C THR A 44 15.80 36.43 35.88
N HIS A 45 16.97 36.61 36.51
CA HIS A 45 17.98 35.53 36.53
C HIS A 45 17.59 34.28 37.33
N HIS A 46 17.04 34.44 38.54
CA HIS A 46 16.74 33.29 39.40
C HIS A 46 15.36 32.66 39.09
N THR A 47 14.34 33.48 38.85
CA THR A 47 12.99 33.03 38.55
C THR A 47 12.90 32.37 37.18
N VAL A 48 13.53 32.95 36.15
CA VAL A 48 13.52 32.35 34.80
C VAL A 48 14.39 31.10 34.79
N SER A 49 15.56 31.09 35.42
CA SER A 49 16.39 29.88 35.47
C SER A 49 15.70 28.73 36.20
N LYS A 50 15.00 29.00 37.31
CA LYS A 50 14.23 28.00 38.05
C LYS A 50 13.03 27.50 37.24
N ALA A 51 12.23 28.40 36.68
CA ALA A 51 11.06 28.03 35.86
C ALA A 51 11.47 27.26 34.59
N VAL A 52 12.59 27.62 33.96
CA VAL A 52 13.14 26.88 32.83
C VAL A 52 13.63 25.50 33.27
N ASN A 53 14.34 25.38 34.38
CA ASN A 53 14.85 24.09 34.83
C ASN A 53 13.73 23.14 35.31
N GLU A 54 12.72 23.67 36.01
CA GLU A 54 11.53 22.92 36.42
C GLU A 54 10.70 22.51 35.19
N GLY A 55 10.46 23.43 34.24
CA GLY A 55 9.75 23.13 33.01
C GLY A 55 10.49 22.12 32.11
N LEU A 56 11.83 22.17 32.08
CA LEU A 56 12.64 21.21 31.32
C LEU A 56 12.64 19.83 31.98
N GLN A 57 12.66 19.77 33.32
CA GLN A 57 12.56 18.52 34.06
C GLN A 57 11.18 17.87 33.90
N ASP A 58 10.11 18.64 34.03
CA ASP A 58 8.74 18.16 33.87
C ASP A 58 8.47 17.72 32.42
N GLY A 59 8.91 18.53 31.46
CA GLY A 59 8.86 18.19 30.03
C GLY A 59 9.64 16.91 29.70
N THR A 60 10.82 16.71 30.31
CA THR A 60 11.61 15.48 30.11
C THR A 60 10.90 14.25 30.71
N ALA A 61 10.27 14.37 31.88
CA ALA A 61 9.50 13.28 32.47
C ALA A 61 8.27 12.90 31.61
N GLU A 62 7.62 13.89 31.01
CA GLU A 62 6.49 13.70 30.11
C GLU A 62 6.92 13.11 28.75
N LEU A 63 8.05 13.56 28.20
CA LEU A 63 8.72 13.00 27.02
C LEU A 63 9.13 11.53 27.23
N VAL A 64 9.64 11.17 28.40
CA VAL A 64 9.99 9.78 28.73
C VAL A 64 8.74 8.91 28.86
N LYS A 65 7.65 9.41 29.47
CA LYS A 65 6.36 8.69 29.53
C LYS A 65 5.77 8.48 28.15
N THR A 66 5.76 9.51 27.30
CA THR A 66 5.27 9.43 25.93
C THR A 66 6.14 8.53 25.07
N ALA A 67 7.47 8.59 25.18
CA ALA A 67 8.39 7.65 24.51
C ALA A 67 8.15 6.19 24.95
N LYS A 68 7.90 5.94 26.24
CA LYS A 68 7.56 4.60 26.75
C LYS A 68 6.17 4.13 26.32
N ALA A 69 5.22 5.05 26.13
CA ALA A 69 3.92 4.74 25.55
C ALA A 69 4.03 4.43 24.05
N LEU A 70 4.80 5.23 23.30
CA LEU A 70 5.11 4.98 21.89
C LEU A 70 5.88 3.67 21.68
N GLY A 71 6.84 3.34 22.53
CA GLY A 71 7.58 2.07 22.45
C GLY A 71 6.67 0.86 22.70
N ARG A 72 5.74 0.95 23.65
CA ARG A 72 4.71 -0.08 23.88
C ARG A 72 3.74 -0.18 22.71
N LEU A 73 3.33 0.95 22.14
CA LEU A 73 2.46 0.99 20.97
C LEU A 73 3.15 0.38 19.74
N LYS A 74 4.43 0.70 19.50
CA LYS A 74 5.23 0.12 18.42
C LYS A 74 5.32 -1.40 18.56
N ASN A 75 5.68 -1.92 19.74
CA ASN A 75 5.74 -3.37 19.96
C ASN A 75 4.37 -4.03 19.77
N SER A 76 3.28 -3.39 20.21
CA SER A 76 1.92 -3.91 20.01
C SER A 76 1.46 -3.88 18.56
N ILE A 77 1.89 -2.87 17.78
CA ILE A 77 1.56 -2.76 16.35
C ILE A 77 2.40 -3.76 15.55
N GLU A 78 3.67 -3.96 15.90
CA GLU A 78 4.56 -4.91 15.24
C GLU A 78 4.16 -6.37 15.51
N SER A 79 3.72 -6.68 16.73
CA SER A 79 3.15 -8.00 17.03
C SER A 79 1.80 -8.22 16.35
N ALA A 80 0.92 -7.21 16.35
CA ALA A 80 -0.39 -7.30 15.70
C ALA A 80 -0.29 -7.37 14.18
N SER A 81 0.66 -6.66 13.56
CA SER A 81 0.84 -6.65 12.11
C SER A 81 1.37 -7.99 11.60
N TYR A 82 2.27 -8.65 12.33
CA TYR A 82 2.77 -9.96 11.98
C TYR A 82 1.69 -11.05 12.07
N GLU A 83 0.93 -11.08 13.17
CA GLU A 83 -0.17 -12.04 13.33
C GLU A 83 -1.30 -11.83 12.32
N PHE A 84 -1.66 -10.57 12.04
CA PHE A 84 -2.70 -10.23 11.07
C PHE A 84 -2.27 -10.58 9.64
N SER A 85 -1.01 -10.33 9.30
CA SER A 85 -0.46 -10.67 7.98
C SER A 85 -0.47 -12.18 7.74
N TRP A 86 -0.01 -12.97 8.71
CA TRP A 86 0.02 -14.43 8.54
C TRP A 86 -1.40 -15.01 8.45
N LYS A 87 -2.33 -14.57 9.31
CA LYS A 87 -3.74 -14.98 9.26
C LYS A 87 -4.40 -14.68 7.91
N ILE A 88 -4.17 -13.48 7.35
CA ILE A 88 -4.72 -13.11 6.04
C ILE A 88 -4.12 -13.98 4.93
N ILE A 89 -2.81 -14.18 4.94
CA ILE A 89 -2.13 -15.04 3.96
C ILE A 89 -2.68 -16.47 3.99
N THR A 90 -2.88 -17.04 5.18
CA THR A 90 -3.44 -18.39 5.34
C THR A 90 -4.88 -18.47 4.84
N ILE A 91 -5.72 -17.47 5.11
CA ILE A 91 -7.11 -17.42 4.64
C ILE A 91 -7.16 -17.36 3.10
N ILE A 92 -6.34 -16.51 2.47
CA ILE A 92 -6.29 -16.38 1.01
C ILE A 92 -5.83 -17.69 0.37
N LEU A 93 -4.79 -18.32 0.90
CA LEU A 93 -4.30 -19.62 0.43
C LEU A 93 -5.36 -20.72 0.58
N GLY A 94 -6.10 -20.74 1.69
CA GLY A 94 -7.17 -21.70 1.92
C GLY A 94 -8.31 -21.58 0.90
N ILE A 95 -8.77 -20.34 0.64
CA ILE A 95 -9.81 -20.07 -0.36
C ILE A 95 -9.33 -20.49 -1.76
N PHE A 96 -8.08 -20.15 -2.11
CA PHE A 96 -7.50 -20.53 -3.40
C PHE A 96 -7.43 -22.05 -3.60
N ALA A 97 -7.03 -22.80 -2.56
CA ALA A 97 -6.98 -24.27 -2.63
C ALA A 97 -8.37 -24.88 -2.85
N ILE A 98 -9.40 -24.37 -2.17
CA ILE A 98 -10.78 -24.84 -2.34
C ILE A 98 -11.29 -24.54 -3.76
N LEU A 99 -11.01 -23.34 -4.29
CA LEU A 99 -11.37 -22.98 -5.66
C LEU A 99 -10.71 -23.90 -6.70
N MET A 100 -9.42 -24.20 -6.53
CA MET A 100 -8.70 -25.11 -7.41
C MET A 100 -9.28 -26.53 -7.41
N LEU A 101 -9.60 -27.06 -6.22
CA LEU A 101 -10.26 -28.36 -6.11
C LEU A 101 -11.65 -28.37 -6.75
N GLY A 102 -12.41 -27.29 -6.59
CA GLY A 102 -13.72 -27.12 -7.25
C GLY A 102 -13.62 -27.10 -8.77
N ILE A 103 -12.61 -26.41 -9.32
CA ILE A 103 -12.34 -26.38 -10.75
C ILE A 103 -11.93 -27.77 -11.27
N ILE A 104 -11.05 -28.48 -10.57
CA ILE A 104 -10.64 -29.86 -10.94
C ILE A 104 -11.85 -30.81 -10.95
N TRP A 105 -12.73 -30.70 -9.95
CA TRP A 105 -13.95 -31.49 -9.88
C TRP A 105 -14.93 -31.14 -11.02
N LEU A 106 -15.05 -29.86 -11.35
CA LEU A 106 -15.88 -29.43 -12.49
C LEU A 106 -15.30 -29.97 -13.80
N PHE A 107 -13.98 -29.95 -13.98
CA PHE A 107 -13.33 -30.56 -15.13
C PHE A 107 -13.52 -32.09 -15.17
N SER A 108 -13.46 -32.82 -14.05
CA SER A 108 -13.64 -34.27 -14.07
C SER A 108 -15.08 -34.71 -14.39
N VAL A 109 -16.08 -33.90 -14.03
CA VAL A 109 -17.49 -34.17 -14.35
C VAL A 109 -17.85 -33.76 -15.77
N TYR A 110 -17.35 -32.61 -16.24
CA TYR A 110 -17.71 -32.07 -17.56
C TYR A 110 -16.80 -32.53 -18.70
N ILE A 111 -15.51 -32.76 -18.44
CA ILE A 111 -14.60 -33.41 -19.38
C ILE A 111 -14.66 -34.91 -19.09
N LYS A 112 -15.54 -35.61 -19.80
CA LYS A 112 -15.46 -37.08 -19.93
C LYS A 112 -14.00 -37.44 -20.25
N PRO A 113 -13.39 -38.41 -19.57
CA PRO A 113 -11.97 -38.67 -19.69
C PRO A 113 -11.60 -38.89 -21.16
N LEU A 114 -10.55 -38.20 -21.60
CA LEU A 114 -9.91 -38.37 -22.91
C LEU A 114 -9.41 -39.80 -23.20
N GLU A 115 -9.68 -40.77 -22.31
CA GLU A 115 -9.41 -42.20 -22.49
C GLU A 115 -10.05 -42.79 -23.74
N ASN A 116 -11.17 -42.21 -24.22
CA ASN A 116 -11.79 -42.66 -25.47
C ASN A 116 -11.15 -42.05 -26.73
N ILE A 117 -10.37 -40.98 -26.59
CA ILE A 117 -9.70 -40.33 -27.74
C ILE A 117 -8.38 -41.02 -28.06
N SER A 118 -7.62 -41.43 -27.04
CA SER A 118 -6.31 -42.08 -27.24
C SER A 118 -6.41 -43.41 -28.00
N LYS A 119 -7.50 -44.16 -27.82
CA LYS A 119 -7.71 -45.45 -28.49
C LYS A 119 -8.16 -45.30 -29.95
N ILE A 120 -8.76 -44.17 -30.31
CA ILE A 120 -9.16 -43.86 -31.69
C ILE A 120 -7.97 -43.28 -32.46
N GLU A 121 -7.14 -42.45 -31.81
CA GLU A 121 -5.96 -41.85 -32.45
C GLU A 121 -4.84 -42.88 -32.70
N SER A 122 -4.67 -43.90 -31.85
CA SER A 122 -3.68 -44.97 -32.07
C SER A 122 -3.98 -45.81 -33.30
N LEU A 123 -5.26 -46.06 -33.61
CA LEU A 123 -5.67 -46.77 -34.84
C LEU A 123 -5.40 -45.95 -36.11
N ARG A 124 -5.40 -44.62 -35.99
CA ARG A 124 -5.08 -43.67 -37.07
C ARG A 124 -3.57 -43.56 -37.32
N GLN A 125 -2.77 -43.68 -36.26
CA GLN A 125 -1.30 -43.58 -36.31
C GLN A 125 -0.63 -44.79 -36.98
N ASP A 126 -1.26 -45.96 -36.96
CA ASP A 126 -0.77 -47.17 -37.64
C ASP A 126 -1.06 -47.19 -39.17
N GLY A 127 -1.50 -46.06 -39.75
CA GLY A 127 -1.69 -45.90 -41.20
C GLY A 127 -2.96 -46.56 -41.74
N ILE A 128 -3.84 -47.05 -40.88
CA ILE A 128 -5.14 -47.64 -41.26
C ILE A 128 -6.17 -46.50 -41.29
N GLN A 129 -6.41 -45.93 -42.47
CA GLN A 129 -7.55 -45.03 -42.66
C GLN A 129 -8.83 -45.87 -42.67
N LEU A 130 -9.55 -45.83 -41.55
CA LEU A 130 -10.87 -46.43 -41.43
C LEU A 130 -11.88 -45.50 -42.11
N ASP A 131 -12.39 -45.88 -43.28
CA ASP A 131 -13.53 -45.22 -43.94
C ASP A 131 -14.80 -45.50 -43.12
N ILE A 132 -15.06 -44.63 -42.14
CA ILE A 132 -16.25 -44.69 -41.29
C ILE A 132 -17.39 -43.96 -41.99
N GLN A 133 -18.42 -44.71 -42.37
CA GLN A 133 -19.64 -44.17 -42.98
C GLN A 133 -20.86 -44.47 -42.11
N SER A 134 -21.94 -43.72 -42.26
CA SER A 134 -23.22 -44.07 -41.63
C SER A 134 -24.00 -45.05 -42.50
N CYS A 135 -24.30 -46.25 -41.98
CA CYS A 135 -25.29 -47.13 -42.59
C CYS A 135 -26.61 -47.06 -41.84
N ARG A 136 -27.70 -47.30 -42.56
CA ARG A 136 -28.99 -47.55 -41.97
C ARG A 136 -29.11 -49.05 -41.64
N VAL A 137 -29.12 -49.38 -40.35
CA VAL A 137 -29.28 -50.76 -39.86
C VAL A 137 -30.62 -50.82 -39.13
N GLY A 138 -31.66 -51.27 -39.86
CA GLY A 138 -33.05 -51.16 -39.40
C GLY A 138 -33.57 -49.72 -39.48
N GLU A 139 -34.11 -49.20 -38.37
CA GLU A 139 -34.60 -47.82 -38.29
C GLU A 139 -33.55 -46.80 -37.82
N GLU A 140 -32.39 -47.27 -37.35
CA GLU A 140 -31.34 -46.44 -36.77
C GLU A 140 -30.12 -46.28 -37.70
N SER A 141 -29.52 -45.09 -37.67
CA SER A 141 -28.24 -44.82 -38.34
C SER A 141 -27.09 -45.25 -37.45
N LYS A 142 -26.29 -46.23 -37.88
CA LYS A 142 -25.16 -46.77 -37.13
C LYS A 142 -23.85 -46.54 -37.89
N PRO A 143 -22.73 -46.31 -37.19
CA PRO A 143 -21.43 -46.23 -37.83
C PRO A 143 -21.05 -47.59 -38.41
N CYS A 144 -20.55 -47.57 -39.64
CA CYS A 144 -20.07 -48.71 -40.41
C CYS A 144 -18.64 -48.47 -40.84
N VAL A 145 -17.90 -49.56 -41.01
CA VAL A 145 -16.57 -49.56 -41.60
C VAL A 145 -16.57 -50.46 -42.83
N ARG A 146 -15.76 -50.10 -43.83
CA ARG A 146 -15.55 -50.94 -45.00
C ARG A 146 -14.71 -52.16 -44.64
N VAL A 147 -15.18 -53.34 -45.02
CA VAL A 147 -14.49 -54.63 -44.80
C VAL A 147 -14.35 -55.37 -46.12
N MET A 148 -13.33 -56.22 -46.21
CA MET A 148 -13.15 -57.14 -47.33
C MET A 148 -14.14 -58.30 -47.19
N LYS A 149 -15.24 -58.27 -47.95
CA LYS A 149 -16.34 -59.24 -47.86
C LYS A 149 -15.90 -60.70 -47.98
N ASP A 150 -14.90 -60.96 -48.82
CA ASP A 150 -14.35 -62.31 -49.03
C ASP A 150 -13.37 -62.74 -47.93
N GLN A 151 -12.91 -61.80 -47.10
CA GLN A 151 -12.01 -62.02 -45.96
C GLN A 151 -12.77 -61.79 -44.64
N CYS A 152 -13.87 -62.51 -44.48
CA CYS A 152 -14.74 -62.50 -43.31
C CYS A 152 -14.90 -63.91 -42.71
N ASN A 153 -15.45 -63.99 -41.50
CA ASN A 153 -15.69 -65.22 -40.72
C ASN A 153 -14.47 -65.76 -39.95
N TYR A 154 -13.55 -64.89 -39.57
CA TYR A 154 -12.55 -65.22 -38.56
C TYR A 154 -13.22 -65.27 -37.17
N SER A 155 -12.56 -65.87 -36.17
CA SER A 155 -13.10 -66.19 -34.81
C SER A 155 -14.02 -67.42 -34.75
N LYS A 156 -14.14 -67.99 -33.54
CA LYS A 156 -15.05 -69.12 -33.24
C LYS A 156 -16.51 -68.79 -33.55
N ASN A 157 -16.87 -67.51 -33.43
CA ASN A 157 -18.22 -67.02 -33.69
C ASN A 157 -18.41 -66.46 -35.12
N LYS A 158 -17.36 -66.52 -35.96
CA LYS A 158 -17.36 -66.00 -37.35
C LYS A 158 -17.72 -64.50 -37.46
N ASP A 159 -17.42 -63.75 -36.42
CA ASP A 159 -17.81 -62.35 -36.25
C ASP A 159 -16.70 -61.36 -36.63
N LEU A 160 -15.52 -61.85 -37.05
CA LEU A 160 -14.40 -61.01 -37.44
C LEU A 160 -14.20 -60.98 -38.96
N CYS A 161 -13.98 -59.78 -39.49
CA CYS A 161 -13.64 -59.49 -40.87
C CYS A 161 -12.37 -58.64 -40.96
N VAL A 162 -11.61 -58.81 -42.04
CA VAL A 162 -10.47 -57.95 -42.34
C VAL A 162 -10.96 -56.60 -42.87
N ILE A 163 -10.40 -55.52 -42.34
CA ILE A 163 -10.73 -54.14 -42.68
C ILE A 163 -10.02 -53.76 -43.99
N ASP A 164 -10.71 -53.03 -44.87
CA ASP A 164 -10.13 -52.45 -46.09
C ASP A 164 -9.56 -51.04 -45.78
N PRO A 165 -8.23 -50.85 -45.70
CA PRO A 165 -7.60 -49.64 -45.14
C PRO A 165 -7.52 -48.44 -46.11
N LYS A 166 -8.45 -48.33 -47.06
CA LYS A 166 -8.39 -47.35 -48.16
C LYS A 166 -8.35 -45.88 -47.71
#